data_AF-B4RA85-F1
#
_entry.id   AF-B4RA85-F1
#
_cell.length_a   1.000
_cell.length_b   1.000
_cell.length_c   1.000
_cell.angle_alpha   90.00
_cell.angle_beta   90.00
_cell.angle_gamma   90.00
#
_symmetry.space_group_name_H-M   'P 1'
#
loop_
_entity.id
_entity.type
_entity.pdbx_description
1 polymer ?
#
loop_
_entity_poly.entity_id
_entity_poly.type
_entity_poly.pdbx_seq_one_letter_code
_entity_poly.pdbx_strand_id
1 'polypeptide(L)'
;MKKEIPMLRYHVSDMSCGHCVQAITEAVKGVDPSAEVTVDLAAKRVDVSGALSGEAAAAAIRDAGYTPLAAGAGAGPAKAGCCGSC
;
A
#
# COMPACT_ATOMS: atom_id res chain seq x y z
N MET A 1 -7.24 -2.78 -23.52
CA MET A 1 -6.26 -2.29 -22.52
C MET A 1 -6.76 -0.98 -21.90
N LYS A 2 -7.48 -1.06 -20.78
CA LYS A 2 -7.81 0.10 -19.94
C LYS A 2 -7.46 -0.30 -18.51
N LYS A 3 -6.18 -0.21 -18.13
CA LYS A 3 -5.85 -0.16 -16.71
C LYS A 3 -6.19 1.27 -16.30
N GLU A 4 -7.45 1.50 -15.99
CA GLU A 4 -7.90 2.72 -15.33
C GLU A 4 -7.03 2.87 -14.09
N ILE A 5 -6.37 4.02 -13.95
CA ILE A 5 -5.50 4.36 -12.83
C ILE A 5 -6.44 4.49 -11.62
N PRO A 6 -6.53 3.50 -10.73
CA PRO A 6 -7.46 3.55 -9.64
C PRO A 6 -6.83 4.41 -8.55
N MET A 7 -7.57 5.41 -8.09
CA MET A 7 -7.24 6.11 -6.85
C MET A 7 -7.59 5.19 -5.67
N LEU A 8 -6.57 4.80 -4.89
CA LEU A 8 -6.68 3.83 -3.81
C LEU A 8 -6.50 4.51 -2.47
N ARG A 9 -7.51 4.39 -1.62
CA ARG A 9 -7.54 5.04 -0.30
C ARG A 9 -7.28 4.04 0.81
N TYR A 10 -6.28 4.34 1.63
CA TYR A 10 -5.90 3.57 2.79
C TYR A 10 -5.97 4.44 4.04
N HIS A 11 -6.40 3.85 5.14
CA HIS A 11 -6.26 4.44 6.46
C HIS A 11 -5.13 3.75 7.22
N VAL A 12 -4.26 4.55 7.82
CA VAL A 12 -3.14 4.05 8.64
C VAL A 12 -3.16 4.82 9.95
N SER A 13 -3.70 4.19 10.99
CA SER A 13 -3.76 4.77 12.32
C SER A 13 -2.39 4.88 13.00
N ASP A 14 -1.40 4.15 12.47
CA ASP A 14 -0.03 4.08 12.98
C ASP A 14 0.86 5.26 12.52
N MET A 15 0.32 6.19 11.71
CA MET A 15 1.06 7.37 11.26
C MET A 15 1.04 8.49 12.30
N SER A 16 2.16 8.67 12.98
CA SER A 16 2.31 9.77 13.93
C SER A 16 3.43 10.75 13.58
N CYS A 17 4.25 10.49 12.55
CA CYS A 17 5.41 11.33 12.18
C CYS A 17 5.67 11.36 10.65
N GLY A 18 6.21 12.47 10.14
CA GLY A 18 6.52 12.66 8.72
C GLY A 18 7.52 11.64 8.12
N HIS A 19 8.33 10.97 8.94
CA HIS A 19 9.20 9.88 8.50
C HIS A 19 8.43 8.66 8.00
N CYS A 20 7.25 8.37 8.59
CA CYS A 20 6.39 7.27 8.15
C CYS A 20 5.90 7.48 6.71
N VAL A 21 5.64 8.75 6.34
CA VAL A 21 5.19 9.12 4.99
C VAL A 21 6.24 8.77 3.95
N GLN A 22 7.51 9.11 4.22
CA GLN A 22 8.60 8.78 3.30
C GLN A 22 8.76 7.27 3.16
N ALA A 23 8.82 6.53 4.27
CA ALA A 23 8.98 5.07 4.23
C ALA A 23 7.88 4.39 3.38
N ILE A 24 6.63 4.84 3.54
CA ILE A 24 5.49 4.29 2.79
C ILE A 24 5.54 4.70 1.32
N THR A 25 5.91 5.95 1.04
CA THR A 25 6.08 6.43 -0.34
C THR A 25 7.18 5.65 -1.05
N GLU A 26 8.32 5.41 -0.40
CA GLU A 26 9.42 4.63 -0.96
C GLU A 26 9.05 3.17 -1.17
N ALA A 27 8.30 2.56 -0.24
CA ALA A 27 7.82 1.19 -0.39
C ALA A 27 6.89 1.03 -1.61
N VAL A 28 5.94 1.96 -1.78
CA VAL A 28 5.04 1.95 -2.94
C VAL A 28 5.82 2.24 -4.22
N LYS A 29 6.72 3.23 -4.22
CA LYS A 29 7.56 3.57 -5.38
C LYS A 29 8.55 2.48 -5.76
N GLY A 30 8.98 1.65 -4.79
CA GLY A 30 9.82 0.49 -5.03
C GLY A 30 9.11 -0.58 -5.87
N VAL A 31 7.78 -0.66 -5.78
CA VAL A 31 6.95 -1.56 -6.60
C VAL A 31 6.50 -0.87 -7.90
N ASP A 32 6.07 0.39 -7.82
CA ASP A 32 5.67 1.19 -8.97
C ASP A 32 6.22 2.63 -8.86
N PRO A 33 7.29 2.97 -9.58
CA PRO A 33 7.91 4.29 -9.50
C PRO A 33 7.03 5.40 -10.08
N SER A 34 6.00 5.04 -10.85
CA SER A 34 4.99 5.96 -11.39
C SER A 34 3.81 6.21 -10.44
N ALA A 35 3.79 5.57 -9.27
CA ALA A 35 2.73 5.77 -8.28
C ALA A 35 2.90 7.10 -7.56
N GLU A 36 1.80 7.82 -7.45
CA GLU A 36 1.68 9.06 -6.68
C GLU A 36 1.05 8.74 -5.31
N VAL A 37 1.75 9.10 -4.24
CA VAL A 37 1.30 8.85 -2.86
C VAL A 37 1.05 10.18 -2.19
N THR A 38 -0.18 10.40 -1.75
CA THR A 38 -0.60 11.58 -1.01
C THR A 38 -1.00 11.15 0.40
N VAL A 39 -0.39 11.75 1.42
CA VAL A 39 -0.72 11.43 2.82
C VAL A 39 -1.31 12.65 3.51
N ASP A 40 -2.46 12.43 4.14
CA ASP A 40 -3.16 13.41 4.95
C ASP A 40 -3.09 13.00 6.43
N LEU A 41 -2.27 13.71 7.21
CA LEU A 41 -2.07 13.44 8.64
C LEU A 41 -3.27 13.88 9.49
N ALA A 42 -4.02 14.88 9.04
CA ALA A 42 -5.19 15.38 9.77
C ALA A 42 -6.32 14.35 9.76
N ALA A 43 -6.56 13.72 8.61
CA ALA A 43 -7.53 12.64 8.40
C ALA A 43 -6.94 11.24 8.60
N LYS A 44 -5.62 11.12 8.82
CA LYS A 44 -4.88 9.84 8.96
C LYS A 44 -5.15 8.91 7.78
N ARG A 45 -5.04 9.48 6.58
CA ARG A 45 -5.41 8.86 5.31
C ARG A 45 -4.23 8.90 4.35
N VAL A 46 -4.09 7.86 3.55
CA VAL A 46 -3.16 7.75 2.44
C VAL A 46 -3.96 7.52 1.17
N ASP A 47 -3.74 8.34 0.16
CA ASP A 47 -4.25 8.15 -1.18
C ASP A 47 -3.07 7.73 -2.08
N VAL A 48 -3.24 6.62 -2.80
CA VAL A 48 -2.26 6.09 -3.73
C VAL A 48 -2.91 6.07 -5.11
N SER A 49 -2.36 6.84 -6.03
CA SER A 49 -2.79 6.92 -7.41
C SER A 49 -1.72 6.27 -8.29
N GLY A 50 -2.02 5.15 -8.93
CA GLY A 50 -1.02 4.45 -9.73
C GLY A 50 -1.60 3.35 -10.62
N ALA A 51 -0.73 2.65 -11.34
CA ALA A 51 -1.13 1.53 -12.18
C ALA A 51 -1.26 0.20 -11.40
N LEU A 52 -1.00 0.23 -10.08
CA LEU A 52 -1.12 -0.93 -9.20
C LEU A 52 -2.57 -1.18 -8.79
N SER A 53 -2.90 -2.45 -8.61
CA SER A 53 -4.15 -2.83 -7.94
C SER A 53 -4.05 -2.58 -6.44
N GLY A 54 -5.20 -2.38 -5.79
CA GLY A 54 -5.26 -2.13 -4.34
C GLY A 54 -4.55 -3.19 -3.50
N GLU A 55 -4.59 -4.44 -3.95
CA GLU A 55 -3.89 -5.55 -3.30
C GLU A 55 -2.37 -5.41 -3.36
N ALA A 56 -1.81 -4.99 -4.50
CA ALA A 56 -0.37 -4.80 -4.69
C ALA A 56 0.16 -3.61 -3.88
N ALA A 57 -0.57 -2.50 -3.87
CA ALA A 57 -0.21 -1.36 -3.03
C ALA A 57 -0.33 -1.69 -1.54
N ALA A 58 -1.38 -2.39 -1.11
CA ALA A 58 -1.49 -2.84 0.28
C ALA A 58 -0.38 -3.81 0.68
N ALA A 59 0.03 -4.72 -0.21
CA ALA A 59 1.13 -5.64 0.03
C ALA A 59 2.46 -4.91 0.19
N ALA A 60 2.77 -3.93 -0.67
CA ALA A 60 3.99 -3.12 -0.57
C ALA A 60 4.09 -2.39 0.77
N ILE A 61 2.98 -1.80 1.22
CA ILE A 61 2.93 -1.08 2.51
C ILE A 61 3.07 -2.06 3.69
N ARG A 62 2.53 -3.28 3.59
CA ARG A 62 2.71 -4.35 4.58
C ARG A 62 4.13 -4.86 4.66
N ASP A 63 4.81 -4.96 3.52
CA ASP A 63 6.22 -5.36 3.45
C ASP A 63 7.13 -4.34 4.14
N ALA A 64 6.77 -3.06 4.05
CA ALA A 64 7.41 -1.98 4.81
C ALA A 64 7.11 -1.99 6.32
N GLY A 65 6.27 -2.91 6.80
CA GLY A 65 5.93 -3.04 8.22
C GLY A 65 4.70 -2.25 8.67
N TYR A 66 3.92 -1.68 7.75
CA TYR A 66 2.72 -0.91 8.06
C TYR A 66 1.43 -1.67 7.72
N THR A 67 0.33 -1.38 8.42
CA THR A 67 -0.97 -2.02 8.13
C THR A 67 -1.93 -1.04 7.47
N PRO A 68 -2.03 -1.03 6.13
CA PRO A 68 -2.99 -0.18 5.42
C PRO A 68 -4.39 -0.81 5.49
N LEU A 69 -5.35 -0.05 6.00
CA LEU A 69 -6.76 -0.41 5.93
C LEU A 69 -7.35 0.19 4.65
N ALA A 70 -7.37 -0.61 3.59
CA ALA A 70 -8.03 -0.24 2.34
C ALA A 70 -9.55 -0.22 2.55
N ALA A 71 -10.22 0.88 2.19
CA ALA A 71 -11.67 0.99 2.35
C ALA A 71 -12.48 0.15 1.35
N GLY A 72 -11.84 -0.66 0.49
CA GLY A 72 -12.55 -1.42 -0.56
C GLY A 72 -11.75 -2.43 -1.36
N ALA A 73 -10.63 -2.97 -0.86
CA ALA A 73 -9.93 -4.06 -1.53
C ALA A 73 -9.50 -5.10 -0.49
N GLY A 74 -10.10 -6.28 -0.59
CA GLY A 74 -10.05 -7.35 0.39
C GLY A 74 -8.64 -7.86 0.71
N ALA A 75 -8.49 -8.26 1.97
CA ALA A 75 -7.35 -8.97 2.50
C ALA A 75 -7.13 -10.31 1.77
N GLY A 76 -5.88 -10.58 1.37
CA GLY A 76 -5.38 -11.88 0.95
C GLY A 76 -3.86 -12.00 1.21
N PRO A 77 -3.33 -13.17 1.60
CA PRO A 77 -2.23 -13.25 2.56
C PRO A 77 -0.83 -13.33 1.93
N ALA A 78 0.13 -12.78 2.66
CA ALA A 78 1.53 -13.20 2.56
C ALA A 78 1.62 -14.69 2.90
N LYS A 79 1.83 -15.54 1.90
CA LYS A 79 3.03 -16.38 1.76
C LYS A 79 2.90 -17.31 0.54
N ALA A 80 3.67 -17.00 -0.50
CA ALA A 80 4.10 -18.02 -1.44
C ALA A 80 5.24 -18.82 -0.80
N GLY A 81 5.01 -20.12 -0.59
CA GLY A 81 6.04 -21.14 -0.83
C GLY A 81 6.77 -21.76 0.38
N CYS A 82 6.84 -23.10 0.30
CA CYS A 82 7.82 -24.02 0.90
C CYS A 82 7.53 -24.61 2.29
N CYS A 83 6.84 -25.76 2.33
CA CYS A 83 7.49 -27.03 2.69
C CYS A 83 6.66 -28.24 2.22
N GLY A 84 6.96 -28.70 1.00
CA GLY A 84 6.72 -30.08 0.62
C GLY A 84 7.86 -30.92 1.20
N SER A 85 7.55 -31.68 2.24
CA SER A 85 8.25 -32.92 2.62
C SER A 85 7.42 -33.61 3.70
N CYS A 86 6.33 -34.24 3.26
CA CYS A 86 5.77 -35.51 3.74
C CYS A 86 4.90 -36.05 2.61
#